data_AF-A0A382TC20-F1
#
_entry.id   AF-A0A382TC20-F1
#
_cell.length_a   1.000
_cell.length_b   1.000
_cell.length_c   1.000
_cell.angle_alpha   90.00
_cell.angle_beta   90.00
_cell.angle_gamma   90.00
#
_symmetry.space_group_name_H-M   'P 1'
#
loop_
_entity.id
_entity.type
_entity.pdbx_description
1 polymer ?
#
loop_
_entity_poly.entity_id
_entity_poly.type
_entity_poly.pdbx_seq_one_letter_code
_entity_poly.pdbx_strand_id
1 'polypeptide(L)'
;VLFFDALTRFRQRLADGEVLLGPAVHFTDPQASDALAENSDFIWYDLEHHAMSIEALRNHLMVARNRGIPGIVRVSVSDTEFYKTILDVGASGVVVPQVYSAEETRRVVDVCRYPTQGARGFYPLISMNYGRMDLNEHCRLANENVFVTIMVETAQAGEEIEDILAIDGLDSVVLGLMDLSGSYG
;
A
#
# COMPACT_ATOMS: atom_id res chain seq x y z
N VAL A 1 -10.78 5.16 17.00
CA VAL A 1 -10.35 5.50 15.61
C VAL A 1 -10.80 4.34 14.74
N LEU A 2 -11.67 4.57 13.76
CA LEU A 2 -12.00 3.52 12.80
C LEU A 2 -10.77 3.29 11.94
N PHE A 3 -10.45 2.03 11.64
CA PHE A 3 -9.21 1.64 10.96
C PHE A 3 -8.97 2.44 9.66
N PHE A 4 -10.05 2.79 8.95
CA PHE A 4 -9.98 3.48 7.67
C PHE A 4 -9.98 5.02 7.75
N ASP A 5 -10.28 5.65 8.90
CA ASP A 5 -10.44 7.12 8.98
C ASP A 5 -9.22 7.89 8.45
N ALA A 6 -8.02 7.44 8.82
CA ALA A 6 -6.77 8.03 8.38
C ALA A 6 -6.57 7.89 6.87
N LEU A 7 -6.91 6.71 6.33
CA LEU A 7 -6.76 6.37 4.93
C LEU A 7 -7.79 7.10 4.06
N THR A 8 -9.04 7.18 4.49
CA THR A 8 -10.09 7.94 3.80
C THR A 8 -9.71 9.42 3.70
N ARG A 9 -9.20 10.01 4.79
CA ARG A 9 -8.70 11.40 4.76
C ARG A 9 -7.49 11.57 3.83
N PHE A 10 -6.54 10.65 3.86
CA PHE A 10 -5.39 10.65 2.94
C PHE A 10 -5.84 10.62 1.47
N ARG A 11 -6.76 9.71 1.13
CA ARG A 11 -7.30 9.60 -0.23
C ARG A 11 -8.06 10.85 -0.67
N GLN A 12 -8.87 11.42 0.21
CA GLN A 12 -9.61 12.64 -0.10
C GLN A 12 -8.65 13.80 -0.42
N ARG A 13 -7.63 14.02 0.43
CA ARG A 13 -6.64 15.08 0.21
C ARG A 13 -5.85 14.88 -1.10
N LEU A 14 -5.50 13.63 -1.42
CA LEU A 14 -4.85 13.29 -2.69
C LEU A 14 -5.77 13.61 -3.88
N ALA A 15 -7.06 13.26 -3.80
CA ALA A 15 -8.05 13.56 -4.83
C ALA A 15 -8.30 15.08 -4.99
N ASP A 16 -8.16 15.84 -3.91
CA ASP A 16 -8.26 17.31 -3.91
C ASP A 16 -7.01 17.99 -4.51
N GLY A 17 -6.00 17.20 -4.92
CA GLY A 17 -4.77 17.69 -5.54
C GLY A 17 -3.74 18.21 -4.54
N GLU A 18 -3.88 17.88 -3.25
CA GLU A 18 -2.88 18.22 -2.25
C GLU A 18 -1.59 17.41 -2.45
N VAL A 19 -0.45 18.06 -2.20
CA VAL A 19 0.84 17.37 -2.09
C VAL A 19 0.94 16.77 -0.69
N LEU A 20 1.03 15.45 -0.62
CA LEU A 20 1.18 14.69 0.62
C LEU A 20 2.63 14.24 0.80
N LEU A 21 3.20 14.50 1.97
CA LEU A 21 4.59 14.21 2.29
C LEU A 21 4.68 13.02 3.25
N GLY A 22 5.49 12.02 2.88
CA GLY A 22 5.71 10.84 3.70
C GLY A 22 7.17 10.39 3.68
N PRO A 23 7.79 10.17 4.85
CA PRO A 23 9.14 9.63 4.91
C PRO A 23 9.14 8.12 4.64
N ALA A 24 10.24 7.65 4.06
CA ALA A 24 10.55 6.23 4.00
C ALA A 24 11.22 5.77 5.30
N VAL A 25 10.73 4.67 5.86
CA VAL A 25 11.25 4.05 7.08
C VAL A 25 11.86 2.70 6.72
N HIS A 26 13.16 2.61 6.96
CA HIS A 26 13.99 1.43 6.69
C HIS A 26 14.47 0.74 7.99
N PHE A 27 14.31 1.43 9.12
CA PHE A 27 14.67 0.93 10.44
C PHE A 27 13.60 -0.03 10.97
N THR A 28 13.99 -0.96 11.83
CA THR A 28 13.09 -1.95 12.45
C THR A 28 12.50 -1.51 13.78
N ASP A 29 12.95 -0.38 14.33
CA ASP A 29 12.45 0.16 15.60
C ASP A 29 11.20 1.02 15.35
N PRO A 30 10.02 0.65 15.88
CA PRO A 30 8.77 1.40 15.69
C PRO A 30 8.80 2.83 16.27
N GLN A 31 9.78 3.16 17.13
CA GLN A 31 10.02 4.55 17.57
C GLN A 31 10.28 5.49 16.38
N ALA A 32 10.85 4.99 15.28
CA ALA A 32 11.03 5.80 14.07
C ALA A 32 9.67 6.28 13.52
N SER A 33 8.66 5.40 13.47
CA SER A 33 7.31 5.79 13.03
C SER A 33 6.68 6.80 13.98
N ASP A 34 6.87 6.62 15.29
CA ASP A 34 6.31 7.52 16.29
C ASP A 34 6.90 8.93 16.18
N ALA A 35 8.23 9.02 16.05
CA ALA A 35 8.95 10.28 15.93
C ALA A 35 8.59 11.07 14.66
N LEU A 36 8.24 10.37 13.57
CA LEU A 36 7.91 10.98 12.28
C LEU A 36 6.43 11.35 12.16
N ALA A 37 5.54 10.74 12.95
CA ALA A 37 4.10 10.76 12.70
C ALA A 37 3.48 12.17 12.67
N GLU A 38 3.88 13.08 13.56
CA GLU A 38 3.26 14.41 13.66
C GLU A 38 3.49 15.30 12.44
N ASN A 39 4.53 15.01 11.64
CA ASN A 39 4.92 15.81 10.47
C ASN A 39 4.78 15.03 9.15
N SER A 40 4.03 13.92 9.16
CA SER A 40 3.89 13.03 8.01
C SER A 40 2.43 12.87 7.63
N ASP A 41 2.12 12.94 6.33
CA ASP A 41 0.78 12.65 5.81
C ASP A 41 0.56 11.14 5.64
N PHE A 42 1.64 10.39 5.43
CA PHE A 42 1.71 8.93 5.38
C PHE A 42 3.12 8.48 5.78
N ILE A 43 3.32 7.19 6.07
CA ILE A 43 4.66 6.62 6.24
C ILE A 43 4.83 5.49 5.22
N TRP A 44 5.95 5.50 4.52
CA TRP A 44 6.34 4.45 3.59
C TRP A 44 7.25 3.44 4.30
N TYR A 45 6.89 2.16 4.30
CA TYR A 45 7.72 1.08 4.83
C TYR A 45 8.29 0.24 3.70
N ASP A 46 9.57 -0.07 3.77
CA ASP A 46 10.25 -0.81 2.70
C ASP A 46 10.60 -2.24 3.13
N LEU A 47 9.99 -3.21 2.46
CA LEU A 47 10.31 -4.64 2.61
C LEU A 47 11.17 -5.19 1.46
N GLU A 48 11.46 -4.39 0.43
CA GLU A 48 12.19 -4.87 -0.75
C GLU A 48 13.70 -4.79 -0.54
N HIS A 49 14.21 -3.64 -0.09
CA HIS A 49 15.65 -3.41 0.03
C HIS A 49 16.17 -3.45 1.47
N HIS A 50 15.31 -3.74 2.44
CA HIS A 50 15.66 -3.74 3.85
C HIS A 50 15.18 -5.00 4.55
N ALA A 51 15.94 -5.48 5.53
CA ALA A 51 15.66 -6.69 6.28
C ALA A 51 14.62 -6.46 7.41
N MET A 52 13.48 -5.83 7.07
CA MET A 52 12.38 -5.64 7.99
C MET A 52 11.48 -6.89 8.00
N SER A 53 11.33 -7.53 9.16
CA SER A 53 10.41 -8.65 9.30
C SER A 53 8.94 -8.17 9.32
N ILE A 54 8.01 -9.07 9.01
CA ILE A 54 6.56 -8.78 9.16
C ILE A 54 6.19 -8.42 10.60
N GLU A 55 6.90 -8.98 11.58
CA GLU A 55 6.70 -8.62 12.98
C GLU A 55 7.13 -7.17 13.27
N ALA A 56 8.30 -6.76 12.78
CA ALA A 56 8.77 -5.38 12.91
C ALA A 56 7.80 -4.42 12.20
N LEU A 57 7.42 -4.74 10.96
CA LEU A 57 6.42 -3.98 10.19
C LEU A 57 5.11 -3.84 10.97
N ARG A 58 4.58 -4.93 11.55
CA ARG A 58 3.35 -4.89 12.34
C ARG A 58 3.47 -3.90 13.50
N ASN A 59 4.61 -3.84 14.17
CA ASN A 59 4.85 -2.89 15.26
C ASN A 59 4.86 -1.44 14.76
N HIS A 60 5.48 -1.17 13.61
CA HIS A 60 5.41 0.14 12.95
C HIS A 60 3.96 0.53 12.58
N LEU A 61 3.21 -0.38 11.97
CA LEU A 61 1.81 -0.17 11.57
C LEU A 61 0.89 0.07 12.76
N MET A 62 1.13 -0.61 13.89
CA MET A 62 0.40 -0.36 15.13
C MET A 62 0.61 1.07 15.65
N VAL A 63 1.85 1.58 15.59
CA VAL A 63 2.17 2.96 15.96
C VAL A 63 1.51 3.94 15.00
N ALA A 64 1.69 3.76 13.68
CA ALA A 64 1.10 4.62 12.66
C ALA A 64 -0.43 4.71 12.81
N ARG A 65 -1.10 3.58 13.01
CA ARG A 65 -2.54 3.51 13.27
C ARG A 65 -2.95 4.29 14.51
N ASN A 66 -2.23 4.17 15.63
CA ASN A 66 -2.52 4.91 16.86
C ASN A 66 -2.27 6.42 16.71
N ARG A 67 -1.35 6.81 15.83
CA ARG A 67 -1.10 8.20 15.46
C ARG A 67 -2.03 8.73 14.36
N GLY A 68 -2.90 7.88 13.81
CA GLY A 68 -3.85 8.28 12.77
C GLY A 68 -3.20 8.58 11.42
N ILE A 69 -2.05 7.95 11.13
CA ILE A 69 -1.29 8.11 9.89
C ILE A 69 -1.36 6.80 9.08
N PRO A 70 -1.67 6.84 7.77
CA PRO A 70 -1.66 5.65 6.92
C PRO A 70 -0.23 5.12 6.74
N GLY A 71 -0.10 3.80 6.85
CA GLY A 71 1.14 3.08 6.57
C GLY A 71 1.06 2.42 5.19
N ILE A 72 1.86 2.90 4.24
CA ILE A 72 1.96 2.36 2.88
C ILE A 72 3.21 1.50 2.82
N VAL A 73 3.11 0.30 2.26
CA VAL A 73 4.20 -0.69 2.33
C VAL A 73 4.67 -1.03 0.92
N ARG A 74 5.95 -0.73 0.61
CA ARG A 74 6.62 -1.35 -0.52
C ARG A 74 6.88 -2.81 -0.20
N VAL A 75 6.23 -3.68 -0.95
CA VAL A 75 6.34 -5.13 -0.79
C VAL A 75 7.57 -5.65 -1.51
N SER A 76 8.20 -6.69 -0.99
CA SER A 76 9.22 -7.43 -1.74
C SER A 76 8.60 -8.12 -2.94
N VAL A 77 9.30 -8.15 -4.08
CA VAL A 77 8.92 -9.00 -5.22
C VAL A 77 8.71 -10.42 -4.76
N SER A 78 7.46 -10.80 -4.66
CA SER A 78 7.00 -12.17 -4.46
C SER A 78 5.49 -12.13 -4.38
N ASP A 79 4.89 -13.03 -5.17
CA ASP A 79 3.55 -13.58 -5.06
C ASP A 79 2.45 -12.63 -4.56
N THR A 80 1.44 -12.44 -5.40
CA THR A 80 0.15 -11.84 -5.03
C THR A 80 -0.41 -12.28 -3.66
N GLU A 81 -0.12 -13.49 -3.18
CA GLU A 81 -0.46 -13.96 -1.83
C GLU A 81 0.18 -13.15 -0.69
N PHE A 82 1.38 -12.60 -0.92
CA PHE A 82 2.10 -11.77 0.03
C PHE A 82 1.38 -10.43 0.27
N TYR A 83 0.77 -9.85 -0.75
CA TYR A 83 0.07 -8.56 -0.63
C TYR A 83 -1.11 -8.66 0.34
N LYS A 84 -1.87 -9.76 0.26
CA LYS A 84 -2.91 -10.09 1.24
C LYS A 84 -2.34 -10.10 2.66
N THR A 85 -1.21 -10.77 2.88
CA THR A 85 -0.55 -10.81 4.20
C THR A 85 -0.20 -9.41 4.71
N ILE A 86 0.36 -8.56 3.84
CA ILE A 86 0.71 -7.17 4.18
C ILE A 86 -0.52 -6.33 4.54
N LEU A 87 -1.60 -6.46 3.78
CA LEU A 87 -2.85 -5.77 4.07
C LEU A 87 -3.53 -6.34 5.34
N ASP A 88 -3.41 -7.64 5.62
CA ASP A 88 -3.98 -8.29 6.81
C ASP A 88 -3.24 -7.92 8.09
N VAL A 89 -1.93 -7.62 8.03
CA VAL A 89 -1.18 -7.08 9.18
C VAL A 89 -1.46 -5.60 9.45
N GLY A 90 -2.28 -4.96 8.61
CA GLY A 90 -2.82 -3.63 8.85
C GLY A 90 -2.21 -2.53 7.99
N ALA A 91 -1.54 -2.86 6.88
CA ALA A 91 -1.12 -1.86 5.92
C ALA A 91 -2.34 -1.12 5.34
N SER A 92 -2.21 0.19 5.17
CA SER A 92 -3.21 1.02 4.52
C SER A 92 -3.16 0.90 3.00
N GLY A 93 -2.03 0.43 2.47
CA GLY A 93 -1.84 0.22 1.05
C GLY A 93 -0.52 -0.46 0.74
N VAL A 94 -0.35 -0.81 -0.53
CA VAL A 94 0.85 -1.46 -1.05
C VAL A 94 1.44 -0.63 -2.19
N VAL A 95 2.77 -0.68 -2.28
CA VAL A 95 3.52 -0.27 -3.46
C VAL A 95 4.21 -1.51 -4.01
N VAL A 96 3.86 -1.89 -5.23
CA VAL A 96 4.39 -3.10 -5.87
C VAL A 96 5.54 -2.72 -6.81
N PRO A 97 6.79 -3.09 -6.49
CA PRO A 97 7.93 -2.88 -7.37
C PRO A 97 7.95 -3.93 -8.49
N GLN A 98 8.85 -3.74 -9.45
CA GLN A 98 9.15 -4.68 -10.53
C GLN A 98 7.90 -5.15 -11.29
N VAL A 99 6.99 -4.22 -11.60
CA VAL A 99 5.87 -4.49 -12.49
C VAL A 99 6.31 -4.26 -13.93
N TYR A 100 5.94 -5.19 -14.82
CA TYR A 100 6.38 -5.18 -16.21
C TYR A 100 5.28 -4.80 -17.20
N SER A 101 4.00 -4.92 -16.83
CA SER A 101 2.88 -4.72 -17.77
C SER A 101 1.58 -4.24 -17.13
N ALA A 102 0.67 -3.76 -17.97
CA ALA A 102 -0.71 -3.47 -17.60
C ALA A 102 -1.47 -4.72 -17.15
N GLU A 103 -1.19 -5.89 -17.74
CA GLU A 103 -1.79 -7.15 -17.30
C GLU A 103 -1.39 -7.51 -15.85
N GLU A 104 -0.10 -7.42 -15.55
CA GLU A 104 0.40 -7.63 -14.19
C GLU A 104 -0.19 -6.61 -13.21
N THR A 105 -0.29 -5.34 -13.61
CA THR A 105 -0.93 -4.30 -12.81
C THR A 105 -2.39 -4.62 -12.48
N ARG A 106 -3.17 -5.15 -13.44
CA ARG A 106 -4.56 -5.58 -13.18
C ARG A 106 -4.62 -6.70 -12.13
N ARG A 107 -3.68 -7.65 -12.18
CA ARG A 107 -3.58 -8.71 -11.16
C ARG A 107 -3.24 -8.15 -9.78
N VAL A 108 -2.35 -7.17 -9.70
CA VAL A 108 -2.04 -6.47 -8.45
C VAL A 108 -3.30 -5.84 -7.84
N VAL A 109 -4.09 -5.12 -8.64
CA VAL A 109 -5.35 -4.51 -8.17
C VAL A 109 -6.35 -5.57 -7.72
N ASP A 110 -6.55 -6.61 -8.53
CA ASP A 110 -7.50 -7.69 -8.27
C ASP A 110 -7.25 -8.36 -6.91
N VAL A 111 -6.01 -8.71 -6.58
CA VAL A 111 -5.69 -9.39 -5.32
C VAL A 111 -5.69 -8.48 -4.09
N CYS A 112 -5.78 -7.16 -4.29
CA CYS A 112 -5.92 -6.18 -3.21
C CYS A 112 -7.38 -5.86 -2.84
N ARG A 113 -8.35 -6.31 -3.66
CA ARG A 113 -9.79 -6.07 -3.47
C ARG A 113 -10.52 -7.37 -3.09
N TYR A 114 -11.49 -7.27 -2.18
CA TYR A 114 -12.37 -8.39 -1.82
C TYR A 114 -13.44 -8.63 -2.91
N PRO A 115 -13.94 -9.87 -3.03
CA PRO A 115 -15.09 -10.19 -3.89
C PRO A 115 -16.31 -9.29 -3.61
N THR A 116 -17.06 -8.87 -4.64
CA THR A 116 -16.96 -9.21 -6.07
C THR A 116 -16.04 -8.30 -6.88
N GLN A 117 -15.30 -7.38 -6.26
CA GLN A 117 -14.44 -6.42 -6.97
C GLN A 117 -13.02 -6.95 -7.22
N GLY A 118 -12.63 -8.02 -6.53
CA GLY A 118 -11.38 -8.71 -6.78
C GLY A 118 -11.31 -10.08 -6.11
N ALA A 119 -10.09 -10.57 -5.92
CA ALA A 119 -9.80 -11.94 -5.49
C ALA A 119 -9.10 -12.06 -4.11
N ARG A 120 -9.06 -10.98 -3.31
CA ARG A 120 -8.47 -11.02 -1.96
C ARG A 120 -9.20 -12.03 -1.06
N GLY A 121 -8.45 -12.96 -0.47
CA GLY A 121 -8.97 -13.93 0.49
C GLY A 121 -9.38 -13.33 1.83
N PHE A 122 -10.35 -13.96 2.51
CA PHE A 122 -10.95 -13.46 3.75
C PHE A 122 -10.25 -13.98 5.02
N TYR A 123 -9.68 -13.09 5.83
CA TYR A 123 -9.58 -13.22 7.31
C TYR A 123 -9.04 -11.92 7.97
N PRO A 124 -9.71 -10.75 7.84
CA PRO A 124 -9.13 -9.45 8.19
C PRO A 124 -9.19 -9.10 9.69
N LEU A 125 -8.57 -9.90 10.55
CA LEU A 125 -8.68 -9.76 12.01
C LEU A 125 -8.29 -8.36 12.53
N ILE A 126 -7.14 -7.82 12.09
CA ILE A 126 -6.59 -6.56 12.59
C ILE A 126 -7.38 -5.36 12.04
N SER A 127 -7.66 -5.35 10.75
CA SER A 127 -8.33 -4.25 10.06
C SER A 127 -9.85 -4.21 10.34
N MET A 128 -10.45 -5.32 10.76
CA MET A 128 -11.80 -5.37 11.36
C MET A 128 -11.83 -4.99 12.85
N ASN A 129 -10.71 -4.52 13.41
CA ASN A 129 -10.60 -4.19 14.82
C ASN A 129 -11.02 -5.37 15.75
N TYR A 130 -10.55 -6.57 15.41
CA TYR A 130 -10.79 -7.82 16.14
C TYR A 130 -12.28 -8.16 16.26
N GLY A 131 -13.02 -8.01 15.16
CA GLY A 131 -14.45 -8.33 15.08
C GLY A 131 -15.39 -7.24 15.61
N ARG A 132 -14.87 -6.03 15.87
CA ARG A 132 -15.71 -4.88 16.25
C ARG A 132 -16.36 -4.18 15.06
N MET A 133 -15.84 -4.42 13.86
CA MET A 133 -16.46 -4.02 12.60
C MET A 133 -17.13 -5.25 11.96
N ASP A 134 -18.31 -5.05 11.37
CA ASP A 134 -18.98 -6.08 10.57
C ASP A 134 -18.13 -6.45 9.34
N LEU A 135 -18.15 -7.72 8.93
CA LEU A 135 -17.34 -8.20 7.80
C LEU A 135 -17.73 -7.55 6.48
N ASN A 136 -19.03 -7.39 6.20
CA ASN A 136 -19.48 -6.76 4.95
C ASN A 136 -19.11 -5.29 4.92
N GLU A 137 -19.27 -4.60 6.05
CA GLU A 137 -18.86 -3.20 6.17
C GLU A 137 -17.34 -3.05 6.02
N HIS A 138 -16.57 -3.97 6.60
CA HIS A 138 -15.13 -4.01 6.41
C HIS A 138 -14.75 -4.20 4.95
N CYS A 139 -15.31 -5.21 4.27
CA CYS A 139 -15.01 -5.48 2.87
C CYS A 139 -15.36 -4.29 1.98
N ARG A 140 -16.50 -3.64 2.22
CA ARG A 140 -16.91 -2.41 1.53
C ARG A 140 -15.88 -1.30 1.71
N LEU A 141 -15.54 -0.97 2.96
CA LEU A 141 -14.56 0.08 3.27
C LEU A 141 -13.16 -0.26 2.75
N ALA A 142 -12.73 -1.53 2.83
CA ALA A 142 -11.45 -1.96 2.31
C ALA A 142 -11.37 -1.80 0.79
N ASN A 143 -12.43 -2.17 0.06
CA ASN A 143 -12.48 -2.00 -1.39
C ASN A 143 -12.47 -0.53 -1.81
N GLU A 144 -13.13 0.34 -1.04
CA GLU A 144 -13.16 1.79 -1.28
C GLU A 144 -11.83 2.47 -0.95
N ASN A 145 -11.09 1.99 0.05
CA ASN A 145 -10.02 2.76 0.66
C ASN A 145 -8.61 2.16 0.52
N VAL A 146 -8.42 0.84 0.42
CA VAL A 146 -7.06 0.26 0.34
C VAL A 146 -6.29 0.88 -0.82
N PHE A 147 -5.16 1.52 -0.52
CA PHE A 147 -4.37 2.24 -1.51
C PHE A 147 -3.45 1.28 -2.28
N VAL A 148 -3.64 1.18 -3.60
CA VAL A 148 -2.88 0.28 -4.48
C VAL A 148 -2.04 1.11 -5.41
N THR A 149 -0.73 0.90 -5.35
CA THR A 149 0.25 1.61 -6.16
C THR A 149 1.25 0.62 -6.73
N ILE A 150 1.77 0.93 -7.91
CA ILE A 150 2.89 0.20 -8.50
C ILE A 150 4.10 1.13 -8.68
N MET A 151 5.28 0.55 -8.87
CA MET A 151 6.45 1.27 -9.34
C MET A 151 6.62 1.07 -10.84
N VAL A 152 6.68 2.17 -11.58
CA VAL A 152 7.09 2.20 -12.98
C VAL A 152 8.60 2.36 -12.98
N GLU A 153 9.27 1.24 -13.14
CA GLU A 153 10.72 1.15 -12.98
C GLU A 153 11.39 0.21 -14.00
N THR A 154 10.63 -0.21 -15.00
CA THR A 154 11.10 -0.99 -16.14
C THR A 154 10.75 -0.25 -17.43
N ALA A 155 11.57 -0.40 -18.47
CA ALA A 155 11.30 0.19 -19.78
C ALA A 155 9.96 -0.30 -20.35
N GLN A 156 9.63 -1.57 -20.14
CA GLN A 156 8.37 -2.17 -20.57
C GLN A 156 7.15 -1.52 -19.90
N ALA A 157 7.18 -1.33 -18.58
CA ALA A 157 6.10 -0.60 -17.89
C ALA A 157 6.02 0.87 -18.35
N GLY A 158 7.16 1.48 -18.70
CA GLY A 158 7.19 2.82 -19.31
C GLY A 158 6.52 2.87 -20.69
N GLU A 159 6.69 1.83 -21.51
CA GLU A 159 6.04 1.71 -22.83
C GLU A 159 4.53 1.46 -22.73
N GLU A 160 4.06 0.77 -21.69
CA GLU A 160 2.65 0.48 -21.42
C GLU A 160 1.97 1.50 -20.49
N ILE A 161 2.58 2.66 -20.24
CA ILE A 161 2.14 3.58 -19.18
C ILE A 161 0.70 4.08 -19.35
N GLU A 162 0.24 4.33 -20.58
CA GLU A 162 -1.14 4.77 -20.84
C GLU A 162 -2.16 3.70 -20.45
N ASP A 163 -1.88 2.43 -20.77
CA ASP A 163 -2.73 1.30 -20.42
C ASP A 163 -2.72 1.02 -18.91
N ILE A 164 -1.57 1.22 -18.25
CA ILE A 164 -1.43 1.11 -16.80
C ILE A 164 -2.27 2.17 -16.09
N LEU A 165 -2.16 3.43 -16.50
CA LEU A 165 -2.88 4.55 -15.87
C LEU A 165 -4.39 4.49 -16.09
N ALA A 166 -4.85 3.74 -17.10
CA ALA A 166 -6.27 3.53 -17.37
C ALA A 166 -6.92 2.42 -16.51
N ILE A 167 -6.15 1.71 -15.67
CA ILE A 167 -6.67 0.61 -14.85
C ILE A 167 -7.49 1.15 -13.68
N ASP A 168 -8.78 0.79 -13.66
CA ASP A 168 -9.65 1.07 -12.52
C ASP A 168 -9.14 0.37 -11.25
N GLY A 169 -9.14 1.11 -10.14
CA GLY A 169 -8.63 0.63 -8.86
C GLY A 169 -7.11 0.74 -8.67
N LEU A 170 -6.34 1.18 -9.67
CA LEU A 170 -4.96 1.65 -9.47
C LEU A 170 -4.98 3.10 -9.00
N ASP A 171 -4.46 3.37 -7.80
CA ASP A 171 -4.61 4.66 -7.14
C ASP A 171 -3.47 5.64 -7.46
N SER A 172 -2.27 5.12 -7.76
CA SER A 172 -1.11 5.92 -8.11
C SER A 172 -0.03 5.07 -8.79
N VAL A 173 0.94 5.73 -9.40
CA VAL A 173 2.23 5.15 -9.79
C VAL A 173 3.36 5.90 -9.10
N VAL A 174 4.48 5.22 -8.87
CA VAL A 174 5.73 5.82 -8.38
C VAL A 174 6.83 5.54 -9.39
N LEU A 175 7.72 6.50 -9.64
CA LEU A 175 8.86 6.30 -10.54
C LEU A 175 10.05 5.73 -9.78
N GLY A 176 10.43 4.48 -10.06
CA GLY A 176 11.67 3.87 -9.55
C GLY A 176 12.86 4.32 -10.40
N LEU A 177 13.34 5.55 -10.19
CA LEU A 177 14.27 6.21 -11.12
C LEU A 177 15.58 5.47 -11.37
N MET A 178 16.13 4.80 -10.34
CA MET A 178 17.39 4.06 -10.48
C MET A 178 17.22 2.83 -11.36
N ASP A 179 16.20 2.02 -11.10
CA ASP A 179 15.91 0.83 -11.89
C ASP A 179 15.39 1.20 -13.29
N LEU A 180 14.59 2.27 -13.42
CA LEU A 180 14.14 2.76 -14.72
C LEU A 180 15.32 3.18 -15.60
N SER A 181 16.27 3.94 -15.05
CA SER A 181 17.50 4.29 -15.75
C SER A 181 18.28 3.03 -16.14
N GLY A 182 18.45 2.09 -15.20
CA GLY A 182 19.15 0.83 -15.48
C GLY A 182 18.47 -0.01 -16.56
N SER A 183 17.14 0.04 -16.65
CA SER A 183 16.37 -0.70 -17.64
C SER A 183 16.51 -0.15 -19.07
N TYR A 184 16.87 1.13 -19.23
CA TYR A 184 17.11 1.75 -20.55
C TYR A 184 18.57 1.66 -21.01
N GLY A 185 19.50 1.32 -20.11
CA GLY A 185 20.95 1.26 -20.37
C GLY A 185 21.67 2.60 -20.21
#